data_AF-R9CJU8-F1
#
_entry.id   AF-R9CJU8-F1
#
_cell.length_a   1.000
_cell.length_b   1.000
_cell.length_c   1.000
_cell.angle_alpha   90.00
_cell.angle_beta   90.00
_cell.angle_gamma   90.00
#
_symmetry.space_group_name_H-M   'P 1'
#
loop_
_entity.id
_entity.type
_entity.pdbx_description
1 polymer ?
#
loop_
_entity_poly.entity_id
_entity_poly.type
_entity_poly.pdbx_seq_one_letter_code
_entity_poly.pdbx_strand_id
1 'polypeptide(L)'
;MKNILDYSLEEVSLWMKENEESAFRAKQIFSWIYKYTWNFEEMKNLPKSLIDKLSKNFYIGIPEVVEKYESTLDGTQKLLLAFDDGNIIESVIMKYKHGNSICISTQIGCRMGCKFCASTLEGRVRNLTAGEILSEVILAQKVLGERISNIVLMGSGEPLDNYENVTKFLDLVNSDYGLNIGQRHITLSTCGLVPKIYELADKGYAITLAISLHAFSDEKRREIMPIANKYSIKEILEACDYYFNKTGRRITFEYSLVSGINDGKEDAKSLSKLLRGRQCHVNLIPVNEIKENTLKRPSKKL
;
A
#
# COMPACT_ATOMS: atom_id res chain seq x y z
N MET A 1 8.68 2.81 23.81
CA MET A 1 7.27 2.32 23.84
C MET A 1 6.95 1.69 22.49
N LYS A 2 5.96 0.80 22.42
CA LYS A 2 5.56 0.09 21.21
C LYS A 2 4.28 0.71 20.60
N ASN A 3 4.16 0.78 19.28
CA ASN A 3 2.89 1.21 18.69
C ASN A 3 1.88 0.08 18.81
N ILE A 4 0.75 0.30 19.50
CA ILE A 4 -0.28 -0.74 19.67
C ILE A 4 -0.93 -1.15 18.33
N LEU A 5 -0.87 -0.28 17.32
CA LEU A 5 -1.40 -0.56 15.99
C LEU A 5 -0.58 -1.61 15.21
N ASP A 6 0.64 -1.94 15.65
CA ASP A 6 1.43 -3.02 15.05
C ASP A 6 0.91 -4.42 15.45
N TYR A 7 0.03 -4.48 16.46
CA TYR A 7 -0.40 -5.71 17.10
C TYR A 7 -1.82 -6.11 16.68
N SER A 8 -2.05 -7.41 16.56
CA SER A 8 -3.39 -7.97 16.36
C SER A 8 -4.15 -8.01 17.69
N LEU A 9 -5.47 -8.24 17.60
CA LEU A 9 -6.30 -8.43 18.78
C LEU A 9 -5.78 -9.58 19.66
N GLU A 10 -5.30 -10.66 19.05
CA GLU A 10 -4.77 -11.85 19.74
C GLU A 10 -3.48 -11.51 20.48
N GLU A 11 -2.57 -10.77 19.85
CA GLU A 11 -1.30 -10.37 20.46
C GLU A 11 -1.51 -9.41 21.64
N VAL A 12 -2.41 -8.42 21.49
CA VAL A 12 -2.78 -7.55 22.62
C VAL A 12 -3.52 -8.34 23.70
N SER A 13 -4.38 -9.30 23.32
CA SER A 13 -5.07 -10.16 24.29
C SER A 13 -4.10 -11.04 25.09
N LEU A 14 -3.03 -11.51 24.46
CA LEU A 14 -1.95 -12.23 25.13
C LEU A 14 -1.21 -11.31 26.10
N TRP A 15 -0.83 -10.11 25.65
CA TRP A 15 -0.19 -9.11 26.50
C TRP A 15 -1.04 -8.74 27.71
N MET A 16 -2.38 -8.66 27.56
CA MET A 16 -3.30 -8.45 28.69
C MET A 16 -3.14 -9.54 29.74
N LYS A 17 -3.16 -10.82 29.32
CA LYS A 17 -3.03 -11.96 30.24
C LYS A 17 -1.68 -11.96 30.95
N GLU A 18 -0.59 -11.68 30.23
CA GLU A 18 0.77 -11.60 30.77
C GLU A 18 0.94 -10.47 31.80
N ASN A 19 0.06 -9.46 31.75
CA ASN A 19 0.06 -8.32 32.66
C ASN A 19 -1.10 -8.37 33.67
N GLU A 20 -1.65 -9.56 33.93
CA GLU A 20 -2.73 -9.80 34.92
C GLU A 20 -4.03 -9.04 34.62
N GLU A 21 -4.32 -8.78 33.34
CA GLU A 21 -5.53 -8.11 32.87
C GLU A 21 -6.43 -9.09 32.10
N SER A 22 -7.73 -8.81 32.09
CA SER A 22 -8.68 -9.65 31.35
C SER A 22 -8.52 -9.48 29.84
N ALA A 23 -8.36 -10.58 29.11
CA ALA A 23 -8.13 -10.57 27.66
C ALA A 23 -9.16 -9.76 26.84
N PHE A 24 -10.44 -9.75 27.26
CA PHE A 24 -11.50 -9.01 26.56
C PHE A 24 -11.26 -7.49 26.51
N ARG A 25 -10.40 -6.95 27.39
CA ARG A 25 -10.02 -5.53 27.40
C ARG A 25 -9.31 -5.11 26.10
N ALA A 26 -8.60 -6.02 25.45
CA ALA A 26 -8.00 -5.77 24.13
C ALA A 26 -9.06 -5.31 23.11
N LYS A 27 -10.21 -5.98 23.06
CA LYS A 27 -11.32 -5.61 22.15
C LYS A 27 -11.90 -4.23 22.48
N GLN A 28 -11.95 -3.86 23.76
CA GLN A 28 -12.41 -2.53 24.16
C GLN A 28 -11.45 -1.44 23.68
N ILE A 29 -10.14 -1.67 23.80
CA ILE A 29 -9.11 -0.73 23.34
C ILE A 29 -9.20 -0.53 21.83
N PHE A 30 -9.22 -1.61 21.05
CA PHE A 30 -9.38 -1.51 19.60
C PHE A 30 -10.69 -0.83 19.22
N SER A 31 -11.80 -1.11 19.92
CA SER A 31 -13.06 -0.40 19.68
C SER A 31 -12.96 1.11 19.89
N TRP A 32 -12.13 1.60 20.81
CA TRP A 32 -11.91 3.04 21.00
C TRP A 32 -11.02 3.62 19.89
N ILE A 33 -9.94 2.91 19.53
CA ILE A 33 -9.01 3.31 18.47
C ILE A 33 -9.77 3.49 17.14
N TYR A 34 -10.60 2.52 16.76
CA TYR A 34 -11.40 2.58 15.53
C TYR A 34 -12.61 3.53 15.62
N LYS A 35 -12.92 4.06 16.82
CA LYS A 35 -13.81 5.22 17.04
C LYS A 35 -13.05 6.54 17.13
N TYR A 36 -11.78 6.54 16.73
CA TYR A 36 -10.91 7.71 16.64
C TYR A 36 -10.50 8.34 17.98
N THR A 37 -10.54 7.57 19.07
CA THR A 37 -9.98 7.94 20.38
C THR A 37 -8.58 7.37 20.50
N TRP A 38 -7.57 8.25 20.47
CA TRP A 38 -6.15 7.87 20.40
C TRP A 38 -5.34 8.26 21.64
N ASN A 39 -6.05 8.54 22.74
CA ASN A 39 -5.48 8.71 24.07
C ASN A 39 -6.09 7.66 24.99
N PHE A 40 -5.25 6.84 25.64
CA PHE A 40 -5.72 5.81 26.58
C PHE A 40 -6.50 6.41 27.75
N GLU A 41 -6.19 7.63 28.18
CA GLU A 41 -6.86 8.29 29.30
C GLU A 41 -8.32 8.64 28.99
N GLU A 42 -8.69 8.76 27.72
CA GLU A 42 -10.06 9.06 27.27
C GLU A 42 -10.96 7.80 27.22
N MET A 43 -10.39 6.60 27.42
CA MET A 43 -11.10 5.33 27.34
C MET A 43 -11.85 5.02 28.65
N LYS A 44 -13.00 5.66 28.84
CA LYS A 44 -13.78 5.67 30.11
C LYS A 44 -14.21 4.31 30.66
N ASN A 45 -14.18 3.25 29.87
CA ASN A 45 -14.56 1.89 30.30
C ASN A 45 -13.35 1.03 30.74
N LEU A 46 -12.14 1.60 30.78
CA LEU A 46 -10.92 0.94 31.26
C LEU A 46 -10.57 1.41 32.68
N PRO A 47 -10.14 0.51 33.58
CA PRO A 47 -9.69 0.90 34.91
C PRO A 47 -8.39 1.71 34.83
N LYS A 48 -8.18 2.64 35.77
CA LYS A 48 -6.99 3.50 35.82
C LYS A 48 -5.68 2.70 35.86
N SER A 49 -5.67 1.58 36.59
CA SER A 49 -4.52 0.67 36.65
C SER A 49 -4.11 0.13 35.26
N LEU A 50 -5.08 -0.20 34.41
CA LEU A 50 -4.82 -0.67 33.05
C LEU A 50 -4.33 0.47 32.16
N ILE A 51 -4.93 1.66 32.27
CA ILE A 51 -4.48 2.85 31.54
C ILE A 51 -3.01 3.14 31.86
N ASP A 52 -2.62 3.09 33.13
CA ASP A 52 -1.23 3.34 33.54
C ASP A 52 -0.25 2.27 33.00
N LYS A 53 -0.68 0.99 32.90
CA LYS A 53 0.11 -0.06 32.25
C LYS A 53 0.24 0.20 30.74
N LEU A 54 -0.85 0.57 30.07
CA LEU A 54 -0.87 0.88 28.64
C LEU A 54 0.05 2.05 28.32
N SER A 55 -0.12 3.19 29.02
CA SER A 55 0.67 4.41 28.78
C SER A 55 2.17 4.24 29.05
N LYS A 56 2.59 3.22 29.81
CA LYS A 56 4.01 2.89 30.02
C LYS A 56 4.61 2.02 28.92
N ASN A 57 3.79 1.20 28.26
CA ASN A 57 4.26 0.16 27.35
C ASN A 57 3.96 0.47 25.88
N PHE A 58 2.83 1.13 25.63
CA PHE A 58 2.31 1.40 24.31
C PHE A 58 2.00 2.88 24.08
N TYR A 59 2.02 3.25 22.80
CA TYR A 59 1.39 4.45 22.29
C TYR A 59 0.47 4.08 21.11
N ILE A 60 -0.38 5.02 20.69
CA ILE A 60 -1.24 4.87 19.51
C ILE A 60 -0.64 5.76 18.41
N GLY A 61 0.14 5.18 17.52
CA GLY A 61 0.87 5.91 16.49
C GLY A 61 -0.01 6.28 15.30
N ILE A 62 -0.63 7.46 15.36
CA ILE A 62 -1.35 8.06 14.24
C ILE A 62 -0.55 9.27 13.74
N PRO A 63 -0.24 9.36 12.44
CA PRO A 63 0.56 10.47 11.92
C PRO A 63 -0.22 11.79 11.98
N GLU A 64 0.53 12.88 12.04
CA GLU A 64 -0.02 14.23 11.94
C GLU A 64 -0.32 14.58 10.48
N VAL A 65 -1.48 15.17 10.21
CA VAL A 65 -1.77 15.76 8.90
C VAL A 65 -1.10 17.14 8.86
N VAL A 66 0.10 17.22 8.27
CA VAL A 66 0.83 18.50 8.19
C VAL A 66 0.25 19.40 7.11
N GLU A 67 -0.21 18.81 6.00
CA GLU A 67 -0.88 19.53 4.93
C GLU A 67 -1.97 18.68 4.30
N LYS A 68 -3.01 19.35 3.80
CA LYS A 68 -4.10 18.75 3.04
C LYS A 68 -4.35 19.56 1.77
N TYR A 69 -4.36 18.87 0.64
CA TYR A 69 -4.71 19.41 -0.66
C TYR A 69 -6.00 18.76 -1.15
N GLU A 70 -6.85 19.52 -1.85
CA GLU A 70 -8.09 19.02 -2.43
C GLU A 70 -8.25 19.51 -3.87
N SER A 71 -8.48 18.57 -4.77
CA SER A 71 -8.70 18.83 -6.20
C SER A 71 -10.09 19.42 -6.41
N THR A 72 -10.15 20.58 -7.05
CA THR A 72 -11.41 21.22 -7.47
C THR A 72 -12.09 20.51 -8.64
N LEU A 73 -11.39 19.61 -9.33
CA LEU A 73 -11.90 18.90 -10.50
C LEU A 73 -12.75 17.69 -10.13
N ASP A 74 -12.33 16.93 -9.11
CA ASP A 74 -12.89 15.62 -8.79
C ASP A 74 -12.94 15.30 -7.30
N GLY A 75 -12.52 16.23 -6.42
CA GLY A 75 -12.52 16.02 -4.97
C GLY A 75 -11.45 15.06 -4.46
N THR A 76 -10.46 14.70 -5.29
CA THR A 76 -9.29 13.94 -4.85
C THR A 76 -8.56 14.73 -3.76
N GLN A 77 -8.29 14.10 -2.61
CA GLN A 77 -7.57 14.72 -1.50
C GLN A 77 -6.18 14.10 -1.35
N LYS A 78 -5.15 14.93 -1.23
CA LYS A 78 -3.79 14.49 -0.90
C LYS A 78 -3.43 14.96 0.50
N LEU A 79 -3.00 14.04 1.34
CA LEU A 79 -2.56 14.29 2.71
C LEU A 79 -1.04 14.13 2.77
N LEU A 80 -0.36 15.10 3.39
CA LEU A 80 1.00 14.94 3.87
C LEU A 80 0.93 14.50 5.33
N LEU A 81 1.51 13.33 5.62
CA LEU A 81 1.42 12.66 6.90
C LEU A 81 2.81 12.58 7.54
N ALA A 82 3.00 13.25 8.67
CA ALA A 82 4.26 13.21 9.43
C ALA A 82 4.20 12.15 10.54
N PHE A 83 5.23 11.32 10.62
CA PHE A 83 5.42 10.37 11.72
C PHE A 83 6.33 10.96 12.81
N ASP A 84 6.39 10.30 13.97
CA ASP A 84 7.12 10.77 15.16
C ASP A 84 8.64 10.97 14.93
N ASP A 85 9.20 10.33 13.90
CA ASP A 85 10.60 10.48 13.52
C ASP A 85 10.85 11.65 12.55
N GLY A 86 9.83 12.48 12.30
CA GLY A 86 9.91 13.68 11.46
C GLY A 86 9.84 13.40 9.94
N ASN A 87 9.75 12.14 9.53
CA ASN A 87 9.59 11.78 8.13
C ASN A 87 8.13 11.97 7.68
N ILE A 88 7.96 12.37 6.42
CA ILE A 88 6.65 12.65 5.81
C ILE A 88 6.39 11.69 4.67
N ILE A 89 5.16 11.17 4.58
CA ILE A 89 4.65 10.46 3.40
C ILE A 89 3.44 11.15 2.80
N GLU A 90 3.10 10.76 1.58
CA GLU A 90 1.88 11.15 0.91
C GLU A 90 0.85 10.02 0.96
N SER A 91 -0.41 10.37 1.24
CA SER A 91 -1.56 9.48 1.12
C SER A 91 -2.65 10.18 0.31
N VAL A 92 -3.27 9.47 -0.65
CA VAL A 92 -4.22 10.06 -1.60
C VAL A 92 -5.58 9.39 -1.49
N ILE A 93 -6.62 10.17 -1.23
CA ILE A 93 -8.00 9.72 -1.13
C ILE A 93 -8.73 10.10 -2.42
N MET A 94 -9.40 9.13 -3.02
CA MET A 94 -10.16 9.29 -4.26
C MET A 94 -11.61 8.86 -4.04
N LYS A 95 -12.56 9.73 -4.40
CA LYS A 95 -13.99 9.45 -4.32
C LYS A 95 -14.50 8.86 -5.63
N TYR A 96 -15.07 7.66 -5.58
CA TYR A 96 -15.74 7.03 -6.73
C TYR A 96 -17.19 6.70 -6.40
N LYS A 97 -18.03 6.56 -7.44
CA LYS A 97 -19.46 6.19 -7.29
C LYS A 97 -19.68 4.87 -6.54
N HIS A 98 -18.69 3.98 -6.53
CA HIS A 98 -18.77 2.64 -5.94
C HIS A 98 -18.04 2.53 -4.59
N GLY A 99 -17.57 3.64 -4.04
CA GLY A 99 -16.87 3.69 -2.75
C GLY A 99 -15.57 4.50 -2.81
N ASN A 100 -15.09 4.91 -1.64
CA ASN A 100 -13.86 5.68 -1.52
C ASN A 100 -12.63 4.76 -1.59
N SER A 101 -11.60 5.20 -2.30
CA SER A 101 -10.32 4.51 -2.43
C SER A 101 -9.22 5.32 -1.78
N ILE A 102 -8.24 4.65 -1.18
CA ILE A 102 -7.03 5.29 -0.66
C ILE A 102 -5.79 4.68 -1.32
N CYS A 103 -4.86 5.54 -1.73
CA CYS A 103 -3.50 5.18 -2.11
C CYS A 103 -2.60 5.40 -0.90
N ILE A 104 -1.99 4.31 -0.40
CA ILE A 104 -1.15 4.34 0.80
C ILE A 104 0.31 4.07 0.47
N SER A 105 1.19 4.59 1.34
CA SER A 105 2.62 4.33 1.29
C SER A 105 2.97 3.06 2.06
N THR A 106 4.16 2.52 1.81
CA THR A 106 4.70 1.35 2.53
C THR A 106 6.11 1.59 3.05
N GLN A 107 6.77 2.65 2.58
CA GLN A 107 8.12 3.03 2.96
C GLN A 107 8.26 4.56 2.93
N ILE A 108 9.22 5.09 3.69
CA ILE A 108 9.72 6.45 3.50
C ILE A 108 10.72 6.42 2.35
N GLY A 109 10.30 6.93 1.19
CA GLY A 109 11.06 6.83 -0.06
C GLY A 109 11.09 5.40 -0.63
N CYS A 110 11.86 5.17 -1.69
CA CYS A 110 11.94 3.88 -2.36
C CYS A 110 13.32 3.66 -3.01
N ARG A 111 13.90 2.46 -2.85
CA ARG A 111 15.23 2.13 -3.38
C ARG A 111 15.22 1.43 -4.73
N MET A 112 14.06 1.26 -5.37
CA MET A 112 13.96 0.54 -6.65
C MET A 112 14.54 1.32 -7.84
N GLY A 113 14.70 2.63 -7.72
CA GLY A 113 15.39 3.47 -8.71
C GLY A 113 14.66 3.64 -10.05
N CYS A 114 13.34 3.42 -10.08
CA CYS A 114 12.52 3.63 -11.27
C CYS A 114 12.61 5.09 -11.74
N LYS A 115 13.10 5.33 -12.96
CA LYS A 115 13.44 6.68 -13.45
C LYS A 115 12.23 7.64 -13.58
N PHE A 116 11.02 7.10 -13.66
CA PHE A 116 9.78 7.87 -13.76
C PHE A 116 9.15 8.18 -12.38
N CYS A 117 9.71 7.66 -11.29
CA CYS A 117 9.10 7.71 -9.95
C CYS A 117 9.84 8.70 -9.04
N ALA A 118 9.13 9.76 -8.63
CA ALA A 118 9.67 10.78 -7.71
C ALA A 118 10.11 10.20 -6.36
N SER A 119 9.41 9.19 -5.83
CA SER A 119 9.75 8.54 -4.55
C SER A 119 11.12 7.84 -4.55
N THR A 120 11.77 7.69 -5.70
CA THR A 120 13.10 7.06 -5.79
C THR A 120 14.27 8.04 -5.82
N LEU A 121 13.99 9.35 -5.95
CA LEU A 121 15.01 10.38 -6.11
C LEU A 121 15.97 10.48 -4.92
N GLU A 122 15.43 10.39 -3.71
CA GLU A 122 16.20 10.47 -2.46
C GLU A 122 16.51 9.08 -1.85
N GLY A 123 16.18 8.01 -2.59
CA GLY A 123 16.32 6.64 -2.13
C GLY A 123 15.31 6.26 -1.04
N ARG A 124 15.63 5.21 -0.26
CA ARG A 124 14.78 4.72 0.84
C ARG A 124 15.41 5.05 2.18
N VAL A 125 14.67 5.72 3.05
CA VAL A 125 15.06 5.98 4.44
C VAL A 125 14.77 4.75 5.30
N ARG A 126 13.49 4.32 5.38
CA ARG A 126 13.09 3.14 6.14
C ARG A 126 11.77 2.53 5.66
N ASN A 127 11.47 1.34 6.16
CA ASN A 127 10.15 0.73 6.03
C ASN A 127 9.17 1.38 7.02
N LEU A 128 7.90 1.47 6.60
CA LEU A 128 6.81 1.71 7.54
C LEU A 128 6.49 0.42 8.30
N THR A 129 6.11 0.53 9.58
CA THR A 129 5.58 -0.60 10.35
C THR A 129 4.15 -0.92 9.89
N ALA A 130 3.64 -2.11 10.25
CA ALA A 130 2.27 -2.48 9.93
C ALA A 130 1.24 -1.48 10.50
N GLY A 131 1.49 -0.97 11.71
CA GLY A 131 0.67 0.03 12.37
C GLY A 131 0.74 1.40 11.70
N GLU A 132 1.91 1.83 11.21
CA GLU A 132 2.05 3.05 10.42
C GLU A 132 1.25 2.95 9.11
N ILE A 133 1.36 1.84 8.37
CA ILE A 133 0.58 1.62 7.14
C ILE A 133 -0.94 1.60 7.44
N LEU A 134 -1.34 0.94 8.53
CA LEU A 134 -2.74 0.90 8.97
C LEU A 134 -3.26 2.28 9.36
N SER A 135 -2.42 3.08 10.01
CA SER A 135 -2.78 4.41 10.49
C SER A 135 -3.16 5.38 9.36
N GLU A 136 -2.57 5.23 8.16
CA GLU A 136 -2.95 6.01 6.98
C GLU A 136 -4.44 5.84 6.67
N VAL A 137 -4.95 4.61 6.72
CA VAL A 137 -6.35 4.29 6.42
C VAL A 137 -7.28 4.78 7.53
N ILE A 138 -6.91 4.58 8.80
CA ILE A 138 -7.70 5.02 9.96
C ILE A 138 -7.85 6.55 9.93
N LEU A 139 -6.74 7.26 9.72
CA LEU A 139 -6.71 8.72 9.69
C LEU A 139 -7.48 9.25 8.49
N ALA A 140 -7.30 8.66 7.30
CA ALA A 140 -8.04 9.05 6.11
C ALA A 140 -9.56 8.94 6.29
N GLN A 141 -10.06 7.86 6.92
CA GLN A 141 -11.48 7.76 7.24
C GLN A 141 -11.96 8.85 8.21
N LYS A 142 -11.16 9.20 9.22
CA LYS A 142 -11.48 10.28 10.16
C LYS A 142 -11.54 11.64 9.44
N VAL A 143 -10.54 11.93 8.61
CA VAL A 143 -10.45 13.18 7.82
C VAL A 143 -11.60 13.29 6.84
N LEU A 144 -11.96 12.19 6.20
CA LEU A 144 -13.03 12.13 5.22
C LEU A 144 -14.43 12.15 5.86
N GLY A 145 -14.58 11.59 7.06
CA GLY A 145 -15.88 11.36 7.69
C GLY A 145 -16.70 10.24 7.04
N GLU A 146 -16.11 9.52 6.09
CA GLU A 146 -16.73 8.41 5.36
C GLU A 146 -15.82 7.17 5.39
N ARG A 147 -16.40 6.00 5.15
CA ARG A 147 -15.66 4.73 5.09
C ARG A 147 -14.80 4.67 3.82
N ILE A 148 -13.57 4.17 3.99
CA ILE A 148 -12.71 3.74 2.87
C ILE A 148 -13.10 2.31 2.50
N SER A 149 -13.39 2.10 1.22
CA SER A 149 -13.85 0.82 0.70
C SER A 149 -12.76 0.05 -0.03
N ASN A 150 -11.79 0.75 -0.64
CA ASN A 150 -10.72 0.13 -1.42
C ASN A 150 -9.35 0.72 -1.06
N ILE A 151 -8.31 -0.10 -1.14
CA ILE A 151 -6.94 0.28 -0.80
C ILE A 151 -6.03 -0.10 -1.96
N VAL A 152 -5.17 0.80 -2.38
CA VAL A 152 -4.09 0.52 -3.33
C VAL A 152 -2.74 0.84 -2.70
N LEU A 153 -1.82 -0.13 -2.68
CA LEU A 153 -0.45 0.04 -2.20
C LEU A 153 0.39 0.52 -3.39
N MET A 154 0.19 1.79 -3.75
CA MET A 154 0.80 2.46 -4.91
C MET A 154 1.37 3.84 -4.54
N GLY A 155 1.46 4.15 -3.24
CA GLY A 155 2.13 5.34 -2.73
C GLY A 155 3.65 5.17 -2.74
N SER A 156 4.33 5.79 -1.77
CA SER A 156 5.79 5.68 -1.68
C SER A 156 6.21 4.30 -1.18
N GLY A 157 7.19 3.70 -1.87
CA GLY A 157 7.81 2.43 -1.50
C GLY A 157 7.51 1.27 -2.45
N GLU A 158 8.25 0.18 -2.28
CA GLU A 158 7.98 -1.13 -2.89
C GLU A 158 7.40 -2.07 -1.84
N PRO A 159 6.10 -2.41 -1.91
CA PRO A 159 5.44 -3.23 -0.89
C PRO A 159 6.13 -4.58 -0.63
N LEU A 160 6.65 -5.25 -1.66
CA LEU A 160 7.34 -6.53 -1.47
C LEU A 160 8.74 -6.40 -0.88
N ASP A 161 9.34 -5.22 -0.89
CA ASP A 161 10.58 -4.91 -0.15
C ASP A 161 10.31 -4.62 1.34
N ASN A 162 9.04 -4.42 1.70
CA ASN A 162 8.54 -4.32 3.07
C ASN A 162 7.57 -5.47 3.43
N TYR A 163 7.91 -6.68 2.98
CA TYR A 163 7.01 -7.84 2.98
C TYR A 163 6.35 -8.16 4.33
N GLU A 164 7.11 -8.23 5.42
CA GLU A 164 6.57 -8.62 6.74
C GLU A 164 5.55 -7.60 7.28
N ASN A 165 5.86 -6.30 7.21
CA ASN A 165 4.94 -5.27 7.67
C ASN A 165 3.71 -5.16 6.76
N VAL A 166 3.89 -5.33 5.45
CA VAL A 166 2.79 -5.29 4.49
C VAL A 166 1.83 -6.46 4.70
N THR A 167 2.34 -7.68 4.84
CA THR A 167 1.48 -8.85 5.10
C THR A 167 0.77 -8.76 6.45
N LYS A 168 1.46 -8.32 7.50
CA LYS A 168 0.83 -8.01 8.79
C LYS A 168 -0.26 -6.94 8.66
N PHE A 169 -0.01 -5.87 7.90
CA PHE A 169 -1.03 -4.85 7.62
C PHE A 169 -2.26 -5.44 6.89
N LEU A 170 -2.05 -6.32 5.90
CA LEU A 170 -3.15 -6.98 5.19
C LEU A 170 -4.04 -7.80 6.14
N ASP A 171 -3.45 -8.47 7.12
CA ASP A 171 -4.19 -9.19 8.15
C ASP A 171 -4.97 -8.22 9.06
N LEU A 172 -4.30 -7.15 9.53
CA LEU A 172 -4.89 -6.16 10.44
C LEU A 172 -6.06 -5.39 9.80
N VAL A 173 -5.90 -4.92 8.56
CA VAL A 173 -6.91 -4.13 7.85
C VAL A 173 -8.14 -4.97 7.48
N ASN A 174 -7.93 -6.27 7.25
CA ASN A 174 -8.99 -7.22 6.93
C ASN A 174 -9.75 -7.74 8.15
N SER A 175 -9.18 -7.62 9.36
CA SER A 175 -9.77 -8.12 10.60
C SER A 175 -11.19 -7.60 10.86
N ASP A 176 -12.04 -8.46 11.41
CA ASP A 176 -13.45 -8.17 11.70
C ASP A 176 -13.65 -7.21 12.89
N TYR A 177 -12.67 -7.16 13.80
CA TYR A 177 -12.63 -6.25 14.94
C TYR A 177 -12.12 -4.84 14.58
N GLY A 178 -11.55 -4.69 13.38
CA GLY A 178 -10.96 -3.45 12.91
C GLY A 178 -11.71 -2.80 11.77
N LEU A 179 -10.99 -2.44 10.71
CA LEU A 179 -11.59 -1.79 9.54
C LEU A 179 -12.46 -2.76 8.74
N ASN A 180 -12.20 -4.07 8.81
CA ASN A 180 -12.94 -5.11 8.11
C ASN A 180 -13.06 -4.82 6.60
N ILE A 181 -11.94 -4.44 5.97
CA ILE A 181 -11.87 -4.23 4.53
C ILE A 181 -11.58 -5.58 3.87
N GLY A 182 -12.50 -6.05 3.03
CA GLY A 182 -12.34 -7.33 2.35
C GLY A 182 -11.12 -7.33 1.43
N GLN A 183 -10.31 -8.39 1.48
CA GLN A 183 -9.06 -8.50 0.72
C GLN A 183 -9.22 -8.24 -0.79
N ARG A 184 -10.38 -8.57 -1.37
CA ARG A 184 -10.69 -8.33 -2.80
C ARG A 184 -10.72 -6.83 -3.18
N HIS A 185 -10.83 -5.95 -2.20
CA HIS A 185 -10.80 -4.50 -2.35
C HIS A 185 -9.40 -3.90 -2.14
N ILE A 186 -8.39 -4.77 -1.96
CA ILE A 186 -7.00 -4.36 -1.77
C ILE A 186 -6.20 -4.76 -3.01
N THR A 187 -5.45 -3.81 -3.55
CA THR A 187 -4.52 -4.02 -4.66
C THR A 187 -3.10 -3.75 -4.16
N LEU A 188 -2.24 -4.77 -4.21
CA LEU A 188 -0.82 -4.64 -3.95
C LEU A 188 -0.08 -4.49 -5.27
N SER A 189 0.65 -3.39 -5.45
CA SER A 189 1.52 -3.19 -6.62
C SER A 189 2.96 -3.58 -6.31
N THR A 190 3.67 -4.11 -7.30
CA THR A 190 5.11 -4.39 -7.19
C THR A 190 5.83 -4.16 -8.52
N CYS A 191 7.07 -3.70 -8.44
CA CYS A 191 8.03 -3.66 -9.55
C CYS A 191 8.61 -5.03 -9.92
N GLY A 192 8.16 -6.12 -9.29
CA GLY A 192 8.50 -7.48 -9.72
C GLY A 192 9.60 -8.15 -8.91
N LEU A 193 9.51 -8.11 -7.57
CA LEU A 193 10.39 -8.90 -6.71
C LEU A 193 9.98 -10.38 -6.76
N VAL A 194 10.48 -11.10 -7.77
CA VAL A 194 10.04 -12.46 -8.14
C VAL A 194 9.93 -13.43 -6.94
N PRO A 195 10.95 -13.60 -6.07
CA PRO A 195 10.82 -14.50 -4.92
C PRO A 195 9.66 -14.14 -3.99
N LYS A 196 9.41 -12.84 -3.78
CA LYS A 196 8.33 -12.35 -2.91
C LYS A 196 6.95 -12.49 -3.53
N ILE A 197 6.84 -12.55 -4.86
CA ILE A 197 5.58 -12.88 -5.53
C ILE A 197 5.20 -14.33 -5.25
N TYR A 198 6.15 -15.26 -5.28
CA TYR A 198 5.92 -16.66 -4.90
C TYR A 198 5.51 -16.77 -3.42
N GLU A 199 6.27 -16.15 -2.51
CA GLU A 199 5.91 -16.14 -1.09
C GLU A 199 4.51 -15.54 -0.84
N LEU A 200 4.15 -14.45 -1.53
CA LEU A 200 2.82 -13.84 -1.45
C LEU A 200 1.72 -14.79 -1.97
N ALA A 201 1.98 -15.52 -3.06
CA ALA A 201 1.05 -16.52 -3.58
C ALA A 201 0.79 -17.62 -2.55
N ASP A 202 1.83 -18.09 -1.87
CA ASP A 202 1.75 -19.15 -0.86
C ASP A 202 0.99 -18.73 0.40
N LYS A 203 0.94 -17.43 0.72
CA LYS A 203 0.05 -16.90 1.77
C LYS A 203 -1.43 -17.06 1.44
N GLY A 204 -1.80 -17.20 0.17
CA GLY A 204 -3.18 -17.46 -0.24
C GLY A 204 -4.14 -16.27 -0.08
N TYR A 205 -3.62 -15.04 0.02
CA TYR A 205 -4.45 -13.84 0.10
C TYR A 205 -5.33 -13.67 -1.15
N ALA A 206 -6.57 -13.21 -0.94
CA ALA A 206 -7.52 -12.93 -2.02
C ALA A 206 -7.39 -11.51 -2.61
N ILE A 207 -6.23 -10.87 -2.42
CA ILE A 207 -5.94 -9.52 -2.94
C ILE A 207 -5.72 -9.53 -4.46
N THR A 208 -5.80 -8.35 -5.08
CA THR A 208 -5.39 -8.16 -6.47
C THR A 208 -3.89 -7.86 -6.51
N LEU A 209 -3.14 -8.62 -7.31
CA LEU A 209 -1.72 -8.34 -7.56
C LEU A 209 -1.58 -7.47 -8.81
N ALA A 210 -0.96 -6.31 -8.67
CA ALA A 210 -0.60 -5.42 -9.76
C ALA A 210 0.93 -5.45 -10.00
N ILE A 211 1.33 -5.55 -11.25
CA ILE A 211 2.74 -5.59 -11.68
C ILE A 211 3.05 -4.33 -12.46
N SER A 212 3.96 -3.52 -11.94
CA SER A 212 4.58 -2.41 -12.66
C SER A 212 5.53 -2.95 -13.75
N LEU A 213 4.95 -3.22 -14.93
CA LEU A 213 5.66 -3.83 -16.06
C LEU A 213 6.35 -2.77 -16.93
N HIS A 214 5.57 -1.79 -17.40
CA HIS A 214 5.99 -0.57 -18.12
C HIS A 214 6.82 -0.72 -19.41
N ALA A 215 7.18 -1.94 -19.80
CA ALA A 215 7.85 -2.24 -21.07
C ALA A 215 7.52 -3.68 -21.50
N PHE A 216 7.50 -3.94 -22.80
CA PHE A 216 7.22 -5.27 -23.35
C PHE A 216 8.48 -6.13 -23.55
N SER A 217 9.68 -5.54 -23.53
CA SER A 217 10.96 -6.25 -23.64
C SER A 217 11.90 -5.92 -22.49
N ASP A 218 12.78 -6.85 -22.15
CA ASP A 218 13.76 -6.68 -21.09
C ASP A 218 14.77 -5.55 -21.38
N GLU A 219 15.14 -5.31 -22.65
CA GLU A 219 16.01 -4.18 -22.99
C GLU A 219 15.35 -2.85 -22.58
N LYS A 220 14.13 -2.61 -23.06
CA LYS A 220 13.38 -1.39 -22.74
C LYS A 220 13.10 -1.28 -21.24
N ARG A 221 12.82 -2.39 -20.57
CA ARG A 221 12.54 -2.40 -19.13
C ARG A 221 13.75 -1.96 -18.31
N ARG A 222 14.96 -2.42 -18.66
CA ARG A 222 16.21 -2.01 -18.00
C ARG A 222 16.50 -0.53 -18.14
N GLU A 223 16.05 0.12 -19.22
CA GLU A 223 16.24 1.55 -19.41
C GLU A 223 15.49 2.40 -18.37
N ILE A 224 14.32 1.94 -17.90
CA ILE A 224 13.45 2.71 -16.99
C ILE A 224 13.38 2.15 -15.57
N MET A 225 13.68 0.87 -15.38
CA MET A 225 13.54 0.15 -14.11
C MET A 225 14.79 -0.68 -13.80
N PRO A 226 15.66 -0.24 -12.87
CA PRO A 226 16.89 -0.96 -12.50
C PRO A 226 16.67 -2.41 -12.05
N ILE A 227 15.52 -2.69 -11.41
CA ILE A 227 15.14 -4.04 -10.97
C ILE A 227 15.11 -5.08 -12.12
N ALA A 228 14.93 -4.62 -13.37
CA ALA A 228 14.97 -5.47 -14.56
C ALA A 228 16.36 -6.06 -14.87
N ASN A 229 17.42 -5.56 -14.23
CA ASN A 229 18.74 -6.21 -14.28
C ASN A 229 18.80 -7.47 -13.42
N LYS A 230 17.89 -7.60 -12.44
CA LYS A 230 17.84 -8.74 -11.52
C LYS A 230 16.79 -9.77 -11.92
N TYR A 231 15.62 -9.32 -12.39
CA TYR A 231 14.52 -10.19 -12.77
C TYR A 231 14.00 -9.83 -14.16
N SER A 232 14.03 -10.81 -15.06
CA SER A 232 13.50 -10.68 -16.42
C SER A 232 11.97 -10.66 -16.43
N ILE A 233 11.39 -10.15 -17.52
CA ILE A 233 9.95 -10.21 -17.77
C ILE A 233 9.45 -11.66 -17.74
N LYS A 234 10.22 -12.61 -18.29
CA LYS A 234 9.86 -14.03 -18.28
C LYS A 234 9.69 -14.55 -16.84
N GLU A 235 10.65 -14.31 -15.97
CA GLU A 235 10.58 -14.74 -14.56
C GLU A 235 9.42 -14.08 -13.82
N ILE A 236 9.13 -12.80 -14.10
CA ILE A 236 7.97 -12.10 -13.53
C ILE A 236 6.67 -12.76 -13.99
N LEU A 237 6.53 -13.07 -15.29
CA LEU A 237 5.33 -13.70 -15.83
C LEU A 237 5.13 -15.11 -15.27
N GLU A 238 6.20 -15.89 -15.10
CA GLU A 238 6.14 -17.21 -14.46
C GLU A 238 5.64 -17.10 -13.00
N ALA A 239 6.13 -16.12 -12.25
CA ALA A 239 5.65 -15.86 -10.88
C ALA A 239 4.18 -15.39 -10.86
N CYS A 240 3.76 -14.60 -11.85
CA CYS A 240 2.37 -14.17 -12.02
C CYS A 240 1.45 -15.36 -12.32
N ASP A 241 1.89 -16.26 -13.20
CA ASP A 241 1.15 -17.48 -13.56
C ASP A 241 1.01 -18.38 -12.32
N TYR A 242 2.08 -18.52 -11.52
CA TYR A 242 2.02 -19.21 -10.23
C TYR A 242 1.02 -18.57 -9.27
N TYR A 243 1.08 -17.25 -9.08
CA TYR A 243 0.15 -16.52 -8.22
C TYR A 243 -1.30 -16.72 -8.65
N PHE A 244 -1.58 -16.62 -9.95
CA PHE A 244 -2.92 -16.85 -10.50
C PHE A 244 -3.38 -18.30 -10.25
N ASN A 245 -2.54 -19.29 -10.53
CA ASN A 245 -2.89 -20.70 -10.34
C ASN A 245 -3.14 -21.04 -8.86
N LYS A 246 -2.41 -20.41 -7.94
CA LYS A 246 -2.54 -20.65 -6.50
C LYS A 246 -3.77 -19.97 -5.89
N THR A 247 -4.09 -18.75 -6.32
CA THR A 247 -5.09 -17.89 -5.66
C THR A 247 -6.38 -17.73 -6.46
N GLY A 248 -6.37 -18.05 -7.76
CA GLY A 248 -7.44 -17.73 -8.72
C GLY A 248 -7.66 -16.23 -8.93
N ARG A 249 -6.77 -15.37 -8.42
CA ARG A 249 -6.89 -13.91 -8.50
C ARG A 249 -6.19 -13.41 -9.76
N ARG A 250 -6.94 -12.67 -10.58
CA ARG A 250 -6.40 -12.03 -11.79
C ARG A 250 -5.23 -11.11 -11.48
N ILE A 251 -4.30 -11.02 -12.42
CA ILE A 251 -3.15 -10.11 -12.37
C ILE A 251 -3.49 -8.83 -13.11
N THR A 252 -3.13 -7.68 -12.54
CA THR A 252 -3.16 -6.41 -13.25
C THR A 252 -1.74 -6.05 -13.69
N PHE A 253 -1.54 -5.64 -14.93
CA PHE A 253 -0.28 -5.09 -15.41
C PHE A 253 -0.42 -3.59 -15.56
N GLU A 254 0.35 -2.84 -14.78
CA GLU A 254 0.45 -1.40 -14.86
C GLU A 254 1.47 -1.02 -15.94
N TYR A 255 1.06 -0.18 -16.88
CA TYR A 255 1.86 0.22 -18.02
C TYR A 255 1.85 1.75 -18.17
N SER A 256 2.91 2.38 -17.67
CA SER A 256 3.12 3.81 -17.78
C SER A 256 3.46 4.17 -19.22
N LEU A 257 2.55 4.87 -19.90
CA LEU A 257 2.75 5.34 -21.25
C LEU A 257 3.60 6.62 -21.24
N VAL A 258 4.71 6.58 -21.97
CA VAL A 258 5.65 7.68 -22.15
C VAL A 258 5.80 7.98 -23.63
N SER A 259 5.60 9.25 -23.98
CA SER A 259 5.58 9.73 -25.36
C SER A 259 6.88 9.37 -26.10
N GLY A 260 6.74 8.60 -27.18
CA GLY A 260 7.86 8.24 -28.07
C GLY A 260 8.78 7.13 -27.54
N ILE A 261 8.48 6.53 -26.38
CA ILE A 261 9.29 5.46 -25.78
C ILE A 261 8.57 4.11 -25.87
N ASN A 262 7.31 4.07 -25.41
CA ASN A 262 6.58 2.83 -25.22
C ASN A 262 5.07 2.95 -25.51
N ASP A 263 4.65 4.00 -26.21
CA ASP A 263 3.26 4.34 -26.53
C ASP A 263 2.87 4.09 -28.00
N GLY A 264 3.72 3.40 -28.78
CA GLY A 264 3.49 3.11 -30.19
C GLY A 264 2.58 1.89 -30.45
N LYS A 265 2.09 1.77 -31.70
CA LYS A 265 1.28 0.62 -32.12
C LYS A 265 2.01 -0.72 -32.02
N GLU A 266 3.31 -0.73 -32.30
CA GLU A 266 4.13 -1.95 -32.21
C GLU A 266 4.37 -2.36 -30.75
N ASP A 267 4.50 -1.41 -29.82
CA ASP A 267 4.54 -1.69 -28.39
C ASP A 267 3.24 -2.38 -27.94
N ALA A 268 2.09 -1.84 -28.34
CA ALA A 268 0.78 -2.39 -28.01
C ALA A 268 0.58 -3.82 -28.55
N LYS A 269 0.96 -4.08 -29.82
CA LYS A 269 0.92 -5.43 -30.42
C LYS A 269 1.84 -6.40 -29.67
N SER A 270 3.04 -5.94 -29.33
CA SER A 270 4.04 -6.76 -28.65
C SER A 270 3.60 -7.11 -27.23
N LEU A 271 3.05 -6.14 -26.49
CA LEU A 271 2.46 -6.35 -25.17
C LEU A 271 1.27 -7.32 -25.24
N SER A 272 0.39 -7.16 -26.22
CA SER A 272 -0.74 -8.08 -26.43
C SER A 272 -0.27 -9.51 -26.71
N LYS A 273 0.78 -9.68 -27.52
CA LYS A 273 1.38 -11.00 -27.79
C LYS A 273 2.02 -11.59 -26.53
N LEU A 274 2.72 -10.77 -25.74
CA LEU A 274 3.39 -11.19 -24.50
C LEU A 274 2.39 -11.72 -23.46
N LEU A 275 1.24 -11.05 -23.31
CA LEU A 275 0.23 -11.37 -22.31
C LEU A 275 -0.85 -12.34 -22.80
N ARG A 276 -0.77 -12.80 -24.05
CA ARG A 276 -1.78 -13.68 -24.66
C ARG A 276 -1.99 -14.95 -23.84
N GLY A 277 -3.26 -15.27 -23.55
CA GLY A 277 -3.66 -16.48 -22.83
C GLY A 277 -3.67 -16.35 -21.30
N ARG A 278 -3.23 -15.21 -20.75
CA ARG A 278 -3.28 -14.96 -19.30
C ARG A 278 -4.58 -14.27 -18.90
N GLN A 279 -5.10 -14.63 -17.74
CA GLN A 279 -6.19 -13.89 -17.11
C GLN A 279 -5.65 -12.63 -16.44
N CYS A 280 -5.51 -11.59 -17.23
CA CYS A 280 -4.98 -10.32 -16.75
C CYS A 280 -5.80 -9.12 -17.21
N HIS A 281 -5.58 -8.01 -16.54
CA HIS A 281 -5.99 -6.68 -16.97
C HIS A 281 -4.76 -5.83 -17.25
N VAL A 282 -4.81 -4.95 -18.24
CA VAL A 282 -3.72 -4.00 -18.52
C VAL A 282 -4.24 -2.60 -18.26
N ASN A 283 -3.65 -1.93 -17.27
CA ASN A 283 -3.91 -0.55 -16.94
C ASN A 283 -2.90 0.34 -17.66
N LEU A 284 -3.39 1.15 -18.60
CA LEU A 284 -2.56 2.14 -19.30
C LEU A 284 -2.59 3.46 -18.53
N ILE A 285 -1.45 3.86 -17.97
CA ILE A 285 -1.33 5.08 -17.16
C ILE A 285 -0.49 6.09 -17.92
N PRO A 286 -1.04 7.23 -18.38
CA PRO A 286 -0.22 8.30 -18.92
C PRO A 286 0.75 8.81 -17.84
N VAL A 287 2.04 8.88 -18.14
CA VAL A 287 3.02 9.37 -17.17
C VAL A 287 2.68 10.79 -16.72
N ASN A 288 2.83 11.06 -15.43
CA ASN A 288 2.78 12.42 -14.89
C ASN A 288 4.16 13.05 -15.06
N GLU A 289 4.21 14.26 -15.61
CA GLU A 289 5.46 14.98 -15.80
C GLU A 289 5.98 15.49 -14.45
N ILE A 290 7.23 15.17 -14.14
CA ILE A 290 7.94 15.70 -12.97
C ILE A 290 9.08 16.60 -13.44
N LYS A 291 9.55 17.51 -12.60
CA LYS A 291 10.58 18.50 -13.00
C LYS A 291 11.96 17.85 -13.19
N GLU A 292 12.16 16.71 -12.54
CA GLU A 292 13.43 16.03 -12.37
C GLU A 292 13.75 15.05 -13.51
N ASN A 293 12.83 14.83 -14.46
CA ASN A 293 13.08 14.02 -15.64
C ASN A 293 12.52 14.63 -16.93
N THR A 294 12.92 14.06 -18.06
CA THR A 294 12.53 14.53 -19.40
C THR A 294 11.36 13.75 -20.00
N LEU A 295 10.72 12.88 -19.22
CA LEU A 295 9.65 12.00 -19.72
C LEU A 295 8.38 12.82 -19.95
N LYS A 296 7.75 12.59 -21.11
CA LYS A 296 6.58 13.37 -21.55
C LYS A 296 5.32 12.54 -21.58
N ARG A 297 4.21 13.16 -21.19
CA ARG A 297 2.88 12.56 -21.28
C ARG A 297 2.51 12.36 -22.77
N PRO A 298 2.04 11.17 -23.17
CA PRO A 298 1.53 10.95 -24.52
C PRO A 298 0.37 11.87 -24.88
N SER A 299 0.25 12.19 -26.18
CA SER A 299 -0.89 12.93 -26.70
C SER A 299 -2.17 12.09 -26.61
N LYS A 300 -3.35 12.73 -26.40
CA LYS A 300 -4.65 12.03 -26.41
C LYS A 300 -5.08 11.52 -27.79
N LYS A 301 -4.38 11.92 -28.87
CA LYS A 301 -4.68 11.50 -30.24
C LYS A 301 -3.58 10.56 -30.76
N LEU A 302 -4.03 9.52 -31.48
CA LEU A 302 -3.20 8.66 -32.32
C LEU A 302 -2.73 9.39 -33.57
#